data_AF-A0A7X1J2V0-F1
#
_entry.id   AF-A0A7X1J2V0-F1
#
_cell.length_a   1.000
_cell.length_b   1.000
_cell.length_c   1.000
_cell.angle_alpha   90.00
_cell.angle_beta   90.00
_cell.angle_gamma   90.00
#
_symmetry.space_group_name_H-M   'P 1'
#
loop_
_entity.id
_entity.type
_entity.pdbx_description
1 polymer ?
#
loop_
_entity_poly.entity_id
_entity_poly.type
_entity_poly.pdbx_seq_one_letter_code
_entity_poly.pdbx_strand_id
1 'polypeptide(L)'
;MSATQLAALARTSDPQAVLRRFLALDALVTGANALAYLAVSGPLGRLFGVDSALLLELGVFLAVYAGAVGWLASRSRPATFPVRAVIEANFAWAALSLVALAVWLSPTTTGAVWTVTQTLTVAGFAALQHIALKGRQGISD
;
A
#
# COMPACT_ATOMS: atom_id res chain seq x y z
N MET A 1 -12.07 11.32 36.38
CA MET A 1 -11.78 10.89 34.99
C MET A 1 -12.81 9.82 34.63
N SER A 2 -13.61 10.06 33.58
CA SER A 2 -14.79 9.22 33.30
C SER A 2 -14.41 7.90 32.65
N ALA A 3 -15.12 6.82 33.00
CA ALA A 3 -15.02 5.50 32.37
C ALA A 3 -15.11 5.57 30.82
N THR A 4 -15.79 6.59 30.29
CA THR A 4 -15.90 6.91 28.86
C THR A 4 -14.57 7.27 28.20
N GLN A 5 -13.63 7.92 28.91
CA GLN A 5 -12.30 8.28 28.41
C GLN A 5 -11.37 7.06 28.40
N LEU A 6 -11.47 6.20 29.42
CA LEU A 6 -10.80 4.89 29.45
C LEU A 6 -11.32 3.94 28.36
N ALA A 7 -12.64 3.94 28.10
CA ALA A 7 -13.23 3.20 27.00
C ALA A 7 -12.91 3.81 25.61
N ALA A 8 -12.62 5.12 25.53
CA ALA A 8 -12.16 5.78 24.32
C ALA A 8 -10.67 5.49 24.05
N LEU A 9 -9.84 5.43 25.09
CA LEU A 9 -8.45 4.99 25.03
C LEU A 9 -8.35 3.47 24.74
N ALA A 10 -9.19 2.63 25.34
CA ALA A 10 -9.29 1.21 25.01
C ALA A 10 -9.82 0.96 23.57
N ARG A 11 -10.68 1.87 23.06
CA ARG A 11 -11.11 1.87 21.65
C ARG A 11 -10.03 2.24 20.66
N THR A 12 -8.90 2.81 21.08
CA THR A 12 -7.77 3.05 20.16
C THR A 12 -7.18 1.74 19.61
N SER A 13 -7.55 0.61 20.22
CA SER A 13 -7.12 -0.73 19.90
C SER A 13 -8.21 -1.61 19.26
N ASP A 14 -9.26 -1.06 18.64
CA ASP A 14 -10.19 -1.89 17.86
C ASP A 14 -9.46 -2.41 16.60
N PRO A 15 -9.19 -3.73 16.47
CA PRO A 15 -8.43 -4.26 15.33
C PRO A 15 -9.09 -3.98 13.98
N GLN A 16 -10.42 -3.82 13.95
CA GLN A 16 -11.14 -3.45 12.72
C GLN A 16 -10.82 -2.01 12.31
N ALA A 17 -10.81 -1.07 13.26
CA ALA A 17 -10.48 0.32 12.99
C ALA A 17 -9.00 0.47 12.57
N VAL A 18 -8.10 -0.28 13.21
CA VAL A 18 -6.67 -0.31 12.85
C VAL A 18 -6.46 -0.86 11.44
N LEU A 19 -7.07 -2.00 11.11
CA LEU A 19 -6.97 -2.58 9.77
C LEU A 19 -7.47 -1.61 8.69
N ARG A 20 -8.61 -0.95 8.92
CA ARG A 20 -9.17 0.04 8.00
C ARG A 20 -8.24 1.23 7.79
N ARG A 21 -7.58 1.71 8.85
CA ARG A 21 -6.60 2.81 8.74
C ARG A 21 -5.39 2.40 7.90
N PHE A 22 -4.86 1.20 8.08
CA PHE A 22 -3.74 0.73 7.26
C PHE A 22 -4.12 0.54 5.79
N LEU A 23 -5.32 0.02 5.50
CA LEU A 23 -5.83 -0.04 4.12
C LEU A 23 -6.01 1.36 3.52
N ALA A 24 -6.54 2.30 4.29
CA ALA A 24 -6.73 3.67 3.83
C ALA A 24 -5.40 4.39 3.56
N LEU A 25 -4.40 4.21 4.43
CA LEU A 25 -3.06 4.77 4.26
C LEU A 25 -2.35 4.17 3.04
N ASP A 26 -2.45 2.86 2.85
CA ASP A 26 -1.93 2.18 1.66
C ASP A 26 -2.57 2.74 0.38
N ALA A 27 -3.91 2.81 0.34
CA ALA A 27 -4.63 3.39 -0.80
C ALA A 27 -4.24 4.86 -1.06
N LEU A 28 -4.06 5.66 -0.01
CA LEU A 28 -3.68 7.07 -0.15
C LEU A 28 -2.26 7.22 -0.70
N VAL A 29 -1.30 6.49 -0.14
CA VAL A 29 0.11 6.56 -0.58
C VAL A 29 0.25 6.01 -1.99
N THR A 30 -0.35 4.86 -2.28
CA THR A 30 -0.35 4.26 -3.61
C THR A 30 -1.05 5.15 -4.63
N GLY A 31 -2.19 5.75 -4.25
CA GLY A 31 -2.92 6.69 -5.10
C GLY A 31 -2.14 7.98 -5.37
N ALA A 32 -1.46 8.55 -4.37
CA ALA A 32 -0.59 9.70 -4.57
C ALA A 32 0.56 9.39 -5.53
N ASN A 33 1.18 8.22 -5.40
CA ASN A 33 2.22 7.78 -6.33
C ASN A 33 1.67 7.54 -7.76
N ALA A 34 0.49 6.92 -7.88
CA ALA A 34 -0.20 6.74 -9.14
C ALA A 34 -0.46 8.08 -9.85
N LEU A 35 -0.97 9.08 -9.13
CA LEU A 35 -1.21 10.42 -9.66
C LEU A 35 0.09 11.10 -10.09
N ALA A 36 1.17 10.96 -9.32
CA ALA A 36 2.48 11.48 -9.72
C ALA A 36 2.95 10.86 -11.03
N TYR A 37 2.83 9.54 -11.17
CA TYR A 37 3.21 8.84 -12.39
C TYR A 37 2.35 9.24 -13.58
N LEU A 38 1.03 9.38 -13.41
CA LEU A 38 0.11 9.79 -14.49
C LEU A 38 0.32 11.25 -14.91
N ALA A 39 0.54 12.16 -13.96
CA ALA A 39 0.61 13.59 -14.24
C ALA A 39 1.97 14.02 -14.80
N VAL A 40 3.06 13.40 -14.35
CA VAL A 40 4.44 13.84 -14.65
C VAL A 40 5.38 12.68 -15.02
N SER A 41 4.89 11.65 -15.72
CA SER A 41 5.69 10.51 -16.21
C SER A 41 6.93 10.92 -17.02
N GLY A 42 6.83 11.98 -17.83
CA GLY A 42 7.95 12.50 -18.63
C GLY A 42 9.14 12.95 -17.76
N PRO A 43 8.95 13.97 -16.90
CA PRO A 43 9.98 14.40 -15.95
C PRO A 43 10.48 13.29 -15.03
N LEU A 44 9.58 12.47 -14.47
CA LEU A 44 9.95 11.37 -13.59
C LEU A 44 10.74 10.29 -14.31
N GLY A 45 10.40 9.96 -15.56
CA GLY A 45 11.12 8.98 -16.36
C GLY A 45 12.57 9.38 -16.57
N ARG A 46 12.83 10.65 -16.88
CA ARG A 46 14.20 11.19 -16.96
C ARG A 46 14.94 11.15 -15.62
N LEU A 47 14.25 11.50 -14.53
CA LEU A 47 14.84 11.51 -13.19
C LEU A 47 15.21 10.09 -12.72
N PHE A 48 14.32 9.13 -12.96
CA PHE A 48 14.48 7.74 -12.54
C PHE A 48 15.28 6.90 -13.52
N GLY A 49 15.50 7.36 -14.75
CA GLY A 49 16.10 6.54 -15.82
C GLY A 49 15.19 5.38 -16.22
N VAL A 50 13.88 5.61 -16.23
CA VAL A 50 12.86 4.62 -16.58
C VAL A 50 12.01 5.19 -17.71
N ASP A 51 11.56 4.32 -18.61
CA ASP A 51 10.68 4.72 -19.71
C ASP A 51 9.39 5.39 -19.19
N SER A 52 9.02 6.52 -19.79
CA SER A 52 7.85 7.29 -19.37
C SER A 52 6.52 6.61 -19.70
N ALA A 53 6.46 5.79 -20.75
CA ALA A 53 5.26 5.02 -21.05
C ALA A 53 5.07 3.92 -19.99
N LEU A 54 6.15 3.24 -19.59
CA LEU A 54 6.11 2.30 -18.46
C LEU A 54 5.63 2.99 -17.17
N LEU A 55 6.14 4.18 -16.84
CA LEU A 55 5.64 4.93 -15.67
C LEU A 55 4.15 5.25 -15.78
N LEU A 56 3.66 5.62 -16.97
CA LEU A 56 2.24 5.91 -17.18
C LEU A 56 1.37 4.66 -17.01
N GLU A 57 1.78 3.52 -17.57
CA GLU A 57 1.12 2.22 -17.39
C GLU A 57 1.08 1.81 -15.92
N LEU A 58 2.19 1.94 -15.20
CA LEU A 58 2.27 1.72 -13.76
C LEU A 58 1.33 2.68 -13.02
N GLY A 59 1.27 3.95 -13.41
CA GLY A 59 0.35 4.94 -12.85
C GLY A 59 -1.12 4.52 -12.98
N VAL A 60 -1.54 4.03 -14.15
CA VAL A 60 -2.92 3.53 -14.37
C VAL A 60 -3.18 2.30 -13.47
N PHE A 61 -2.27 1.34 -13.48
CA PHE A 61 -2.39 0.13 -12.66
C PHE A 61 -2.52 0.47 -11.16
N LEU A 62 -1.64 1.33 -10.65
CA LEU A 62 -1.64 1.73 -9.25
C LEU A 62 -2.89 2.54 -8.89
N ALA A 63 -3.43 3.35 -9.81
CA ALA A 63 -4.68 4.08 -9.57
C ALA A 63 -5.87 3.13 -9.40
N VAL A 64 -5.96 2.09 -10.24
CA VAL A 64 -7.00 1.05 -10.12
C VAL A 64 -6.85 0.29 -8.81
N TYR A 65 -5.62 -0.12 -8.47
CA TYR A 65 -5.32 -0.80 -7.22
C TYR A 65 -5.68 0.05 -5.99
N ALA A 66 -5.23 1.31 -5.94
CA ALA A 66 -5.54 2.25 -4.87
C ALA A 66 -7.06 2.47 -4.73
N GLY A 67 -7.79 2.54 -5.85
CA GLY A 67 -9.25 2.61 -5.85
C GLY A 67 -9.89 1.38 -5.21
N ALA A 68 -9.42 0.18 -5.55
CA ALA A 68 -9.92 -1.07 -4.97
C ALA A 68 -9.63 -1.18 -3.47
N VAL A 69 -8.40 -0.86 -3.04
CA VAL A 69 -8.00 -0.85 -1.62
C VAL A 69 -8.77 0.22 -0.84
N GLY A 70 -8.92 1.42 -1.41
CA GLY A 70 -9.68 2.52 -0.81
C GLY A 70 -11.17 2.18 -0.65
N TRP A 71 -11.76 1.53 -1.65
CA TRP A 71 -13.12 0.99 -1.55
C TRP A 71 -13.23 -0.05 -0.43
N LEU A 72 -12.27 -0.97 -0.31
CA LEU A 72 -12.24 -1.95 0.77
C LEU A 72 -12.11 -1.28 2.15
N ALA A 73 -11.28 -0.25 2.28
CA ALA A 73 -11.10 0.53 3.51
C ALA A 73 -12.36 1.32 3.92
N SER A 74 -13.19 1.72 2.95
CA SER A 74 -14.45 2.43 3.19
C SER A 74 -15.51 1.56 3.89
N ARG A 75 -15.39 0.22 3.82
CA ARG A 75 -16.34 -0.70 4.44
C ARG A 75 -16.18 -0.71 5.96
N SER A 76 -17.31 -0.70 6.68
CA SER A 76 -17.32 -0.78 8.15
C SER A 76 -16.70 -2.08 8.68
N ARG A 77 -16.85 -3.18 7.93
CA ARG A 77 -16.24 -4.48 8.22
C ARG A 77 -15.63 -5.06 6.94
N PRO A 78 -14.34 -4.81 6.66
CA PRO A 78 -13.67 -5.36 5.49
C PRO A 78 -13.65 -6.90 5.56
N ALA A 79 -14.10 -7.58 4.51
CA ALA A 79 -14.08 -9.04 4.46
C ALA A 79 -12.64 -9.57 4.49
N THR A 80 -12.41 -10.70 5.17
CA THR A 80 -11.05 -11.28 5.34
C THR A 80 -10.39 -11.62 4.02
N PHE A 81 -11.13 -12.22 3.08
CA PHE A 81 -10.57 -12.69 1.81
C PHE A 81 -10.02 -11.53 0.93
N PRO A 82 -10.76 -10.45 0.65
CA PRO A 82 -10.21 -9.30 -0.08
C PRO A 82 -9.01 -8.65 0.61
N VAL A 83 -9.02 -8.55 1.94
CA VAL A 83 -7.88 -7.98 2.69
C VAL A 83 -6.63 -8.85 2.50
N ARG A 84 -6.79 -10.18 2.54
CA ARG A 84 -5.68 -11.10 2.32
C ARG A 84 -5.13 -10.99 0.89
N ALA A 85 -6.00 -10.83 -0.11
CA ALA A 85 -5.58 -10.60 -1.48
C ALA A 85 -4.76 -9.31 -1.64
N VAL A 86 -5.12 -8.21 -0.95
CA VAL A 86 -4.34 -6.96 -0.91
C VAL A 86 -2.95 -7.19 -0.30
N ILE A 87 -2.88 -7.90 0.83
CA ILE A 87 -1.61 -8.24 1.49
C ILE A 87 -0.69 -9.04 0.55
N GLU A 88 -1.24 -10.10 -0.06
CA GLU A 88 -0.50 -10.97 -0.96
C GLU A 88 -0.05 -10.23 -2.24
N ALA A 89 -0.92 -9.37 -2.79
CA ALA A 89 -0.59 -8.51 -3.92
C ALA A 89 0.54 -7.53 -3.60
N ASN A 90 0.51 -6.88 -2.44
CA ASN A 90 1.58 -5.98 -2.00
C ASN A 90 2.92 -6.70 -1.84
N PHE A 91 2.93 -7.90 -1.25
CA PHE A 91 4.16 -8.70 -1.15
C PHE A 91 4.67 -9.16 -2.53
N ALA A 92 3.77 -9.61 -3.40
CA ALA A 92 4.12 -9.98 -4.77
C ALA A 92 4.68 -8.77 -5.54
N TRP A 93 4.08 -7.60 -5.39
CA TRP A 93 4.55 -6.35 -5.99
C TRP A 93 5.93 -5.94 -5.48
N ALA A 94 6.17 -6.07 -4.16
CA ALA A 94 7.46 -5.79 -3.57
C ALA A 94 8.55 -6.75 -4.10
N ALA A 95 8.26 -8.05 -4.15
CA ALA A 95 9.18 -9.03 -4.72
C ALA A 95 9.46 -8.77 -6.20
N LEU A 96 8.41 -8.50 -6.99
CA LEU A 96 8.55 -8.15 -8.41
C LEU A 96 9.38 -6.90 -8.62
N SER A 97 9.21 -5.88 -7.77
CA SER A 97 9.98 -4.62 -7.84
C SER A 97 11.47 -4.85 -7.61
N LEU A 98 11.83 -5.72 -6.65
CA LEU A 98 13.23 -6.11 -6.41
C LEU A 98 13.81 -6.92 -7.57
N VAL A 99 13.06 -7.88 -8.10
CA VAL A 99 13.48 -8.66 -9.27
C VAL A 99 13.65 -7.76 -10.49
N ALA A 100 12.72 -6.82 -10.72
CA ALA A 100 12.81 -5.86 -11.80
C ALA A 100 14.07 -5.01 -11.69
N LEU A 101 14.39 -4.51 -10.48
CA LEU A 101 15.61 -3.74 -10.24
C LEU A 101 16.89 -4.56 -10.44
N ALA A 102 16.86 -5.87 -10.14
CA ALA A 102 18.03 -6.74 -10.23
C ALA A 102 18.26 -7.32 -11.64
N VAL A 103 17.20 -7.49 -12.44
CA VAL A 103 17.24 -8.32 -13.67
C VAL A 103 16.83 -7.56 -14.93
N TRP A 104 15.93 -6.58 -14.85
CA TRP A 104 15.29 -5.99 -16.04
C TRP A 104 15.51 -4.49 -16.19
N LEU A 105 15.57 -3.76 -15.09
CA LEU A 105 15.65 -2.30 -15.07
C LEU A 105 17.05 -1.86 -14.68
N SER A 106 17.54 -0.83 -15.36
CA SER A 106 18.80 -0.15 -15.02
C SER A 106 18.52 1.34 -14.78
N PRO A 107 17.79 1.68 -13.70
CA PRO A 107 17.44 3.06 -13.40
C PRO A 107 18.67 3.88 -13.00
N THR A 108 18.50 5.20 -12.92
CA THR A 108 19.46 6.07 -12.24
C THR A 108 19.55 5.70 -10.75
N THR A 109 20.60 6.17 -10.06
CA THR A 109 20.69 6.04 -8.59
C THR A 109 19.44 6.55 -7.88
N THR A 110 18.89 7.68 -8.33
CA THR A 110 17.64 8.22 -7.77
C THR A 110 16.46 7.29 -8.01
N GLY A 111 16.33 6.73 -9.21
CA GLY A 111 15.27 5.75 -9.52
C GLY A 111 15.41 4.45 -8.73
N ALA A 112 16.64 3.96 -8.54
CA ALA A 112 16.93 2.78 -7.72
C ALA A 112 16.53 3.01 -6.26
N VAL A 113 16.98 4.12 -5.65
CA VAL A 113 16.62 4.49 -4.27
C VAL A 113 15.11 4.62 -4.13
N TRP A 114 14.45 5.33 -5.05
CA TRP A 114 13.00 5.48 -5.06
C TRP A 114 12.26 4.15 -5.14
N THR A 115 12.70 3.26 -6.02
CA THR A 115 12.13 1.91 -6.18
C THR A 115 12.25 1.10 -4.89
N VAL A 116 13.43 1.12 -4.24
CA VAL A 116 13.63 0.44 -2.94
C VAL A 116 12.75 1.07 -1.86
N THR A 117 12.68 2.39 -1.76
CA THR A 117 11.84 3.09 -0.77
C THR A 117 10.36 2.70 -0.92
N GLN A 118 9.83 2.70 -2.15
CA GLN A 118 8.44 2.27 -2.39
C GLN A 118 8.24 0.79 -2.09
N THR A 119 9.17 -0.06 -2.51
CA THR A 119 9.14 -1.51 -2.23
C THR A 119 9.00 -1.77 -0.73
N LEU A 120 9.84 -1.12 0.08
CA LEU A 120 9.80 -1.25 1.54
C LEU A 120 8.52 -0.69 2.14
N THR A 121 8.00 0.41 1.57
CA THR A 121 6.75 1.03 2.01
C THR A 121 5.56 0.10 1.79
N VAL A 122 5.43 -0.47 0.59
CA VAL A 122 4.36 -1.41 0.21
C VAL A 122 4.45 -2.71 1.02
N ALA A 123 5.65 -3.26 1.21
CA ALA A 123 5.88 -4.41 2.08
C ALA A 123 5.54 -4.10 3.55
N GLY A 124 5.84 -2.89 4.02
CA GLY A 124 5.48 -2.40 5.34
C GLY A 124 3.97 -2.35 5.55
N PHE A 125 3.21 -1.82 4.57
CA PHE A 125 1.76 -1.84 4.61
C PHE A 125 1.21 -3.27 4.65
N ALA A 126 1.72 -4.17 3.80
CA ALA A 126 1.32 -5.57 3.80
C ALA A 126 1.54 -6.24 5.17
N ALA A 127 2.69 -5.99 5.79
CA ALA A 127 3.01 -6.52 7.12
C ALA A 127 2.06 -5.96 8.21
N LEU A 128 1.81 -4.65 8.22
CA LEU A 128 0.90 -4.01 9.16
C LEU A 128 -0.55 -4.50 9.00
N GLN A 129 -1.02 -4.63 7.76
CA GLN A 129 -2.33 -5.19 7.43
C GLN A 129 -2.44 -6.65 7.86
N HIS A 130 -1.39 -7.46 7.65
CA HIS A 130 -1.35 -8.86 8.07
C HIS A 130 -1.43 -9.01 9.60
N ILE A 131 -0.64 -8.23 10.34
CA ILE A 131 -0.65 -8.22 11.81
C ILE A 131 -2.04 -7.82 12.32
N ALA A 132 -2.64 -6.77 11.77
CA ALA A 132 -3.97 -6.30 12.16
C ALA A 132 -5.06 -7.35 11.84
N LEU A 133 -4.97 -8.03 10.69
CA LEU A 133 -5.90 -9.08 10.30
C LEU A 133 -5.80 -10.29 11.23
N LYS A 134 -4.59 -10.69 11.61
CA LYS A 134 -4.36 -11.81 12.54
C LYS A 134 -4.89 -11.50 13.95
N GLY A 135 -4.62 -10.30 14.47
CA GLY A 135 -5.14 -9.87 15.78
C GLY A 135 -6.67 -9.85 15.84
N ARG A 136 -7.33 -9.54 14.73
CA ARG A 136 -8.80 -9.55 14.59
C ARG A 136 -9.40 -10.96 14.61
N GLN A 137 -8.72 -11.94 14.00
CA GLN A 137 -9.16 -13.34 13.99
C GLN A 137 -9.09 -13.95 15.39
N GLY A 138 -8.00 -13.70 16.14
CA GLY A 138 -7.85 -14.23 17.49
C GLY A 138 -8.80 -13.65 18.57
N ILE A 139 -9.61 -12.63 18.24
CA ILE A 139 -10.71 -12.14 19.11
C ILE A 139 -12.04 -12.79 18.74
N SER A 140 -12.16 -13.35 17.54
CA SER A 140 -13.40 -13.96 17.04
C SER A 140 -13.50 -15.46 17.35
N ASP A 141 -12.40 -16.08 17.78
CA ASP A 141 -12.30 -17.46 18.27
C ASP A 141 -12.51 -17.52 19.79
#